data_AF-A0A0B1SSK1-F1
#
_entry.id   AF-A0A0B1SSK1-F1
#
_cell.length_a   1.000
_cell.length_b   1.000
_cell.length_c   1.000
_cell.angle_alpha   90.00
_cell.angle_beta   90.00
_cell.angle_gamma   90.00
#
_symmetry.space_group_name_H-M   'P 1'
#
loop_
_entity.id
_entity.type
_entity.pdbx_description
1 polymer ?
#
loop_
_entity_poly.entity_id
_entity_poly.type
_entity_poly.pdbx_seq_one_letter_code
_entity_poly.pdbx_strand_id
1 'polypeptide(L)'
;MSRINSSNIKALTHKETSTFSALFPPRNETSKPSYLPLRKMETAHLDCGRILRGDLSYTKFVARNRPFLLPRNEASDCNIIRKRVLPPVPLEKMSFGIAYARIVYRDYEFIEDELRSSYHPQNYFCYSIDQKADKLFQWNIENLATCFPNVIVTGKFNIDEYGRFMNNAHYECMQLLRQKRGWGYLLLLQNHDVVIKSQYEMVEIYKLLGGANDVEITPCPEDRWNHNMKWDAVSLNLFKNPLNASHKQLNTRLTFAKGAVQASLSRAAIEWIVDVANLTTLIDQLNDKVAFFRSIIKTIPNL
;
A
#
# COMPACT_ATOMS: atom_id res chain seq x y z
N MET A 1 -22.96 17.04 -7.94
CA MET A 1 -22.97 16.21 -6.71
C MET A 1 -24.37 15.63 -6.52
N SER A 2 -24.61 14.40 -6.98
CA SER A 2 -25.80 13.64 -6.62
C SER A 2 -25.53 12.89 -5.32
N ARG A 3 -26.22 13.26 -4.24
CA ARG A 3 -26.18 12.53 -2.97
C ARG A 3 -26.87 11.19 -3.16
N ILE A 4 -26.15 10.09 -2.93
CA ILE A 4 -26.75 8.76 -2.84
C ILE A 4 -27.44 8.66 -1.48
N ASN A 5 -28.76 8.49 -1.51
CA ASN A 5 -29.62 8.43 -0.34
C ASN A 5 -29.47 7.06 0.37
N SER A 6 -29.47 7.06 1.71
CA SER A 6 -29.21 5.89 2.56
C SER A 6 -30.25 4.76 2.44
N SER A 7 -31.38 5.04 1.79
CA SER A 7 -32.43 4.08 1.47
C SER A 7 -32.06 3.10 0.33
N ASN A 8 -31.07 3.41 -0.52
CA ASN A 8 -30.63 2.51 -1.59
C ASN A 8 -29.62 1.44 -1.12
N ILE A 9 -29.11 1.52 0.11
CA ILE A 9 -28.06 0.62 0.63
C ILE A 9 -28.62 -0.75 1.03
N LYS A 10 -29.92 -0.85 1.35
CA LYS A 10 -30.55 -2.12 1.76
C LYS A 10 -30.99 -3.04 0.60
N ALA A 11 -31.03 -2.54 -0.64
CA ALA A 11 -31.46 -3.33 -1.80
C ALA A 11 -30.29 -3.98 -2.59
N LEU A 12 -29.04 -3.67 -2.24
CA LEU A 12 -27.84 -4.13 -2.97
C LEU A 12 -27.25 -5.45 -2.44
N THR A 13 -27.67 -5.93 -1.27
CA THR A 13 -26.98 -7.03 -0.57
C THR A 13 -27.24 -8.43 -1.13
N HIS A 14 -28.33 -8.64 -1.87
CA HIS A 14 -28.67 -9.98 -2.41
C HIS A 14 -28.33 -10.19 -3.90
N LYS A 15 -28.15 -9.11 -4.68
CA LYS A 15 -27.87 -9.23 -6.12
C LYS A 15 -26.37 -9.24 -6.46
N GLU A 16 -25.52 -8.70 -5.56
CA GLU A 16 -24.07 -8.66 -5.75
C GLU A 16 -23.35 -9.95 -5.34
N THR A 17 -23.98 -10.79 -4.51
CA THR A 17 -23.37 -12.06 -4.08
C THR A 17 -23.25 -13.05 -5.23
N SER A 18 -24.19 -13.07 -6.19
CA SER A 18 -24.09 -13.99 -7.34
C SER A 18 -23.07 -13.52 -8.39
N THR A 19 -22.92 -12.20 -8.58
CA THR A 19 -21.90 -11.64 -9.48
C THR A 19 -20.49 -11.77 -8.92
N PHE A 20 -20.30 -11.62 -7.61
CA PHE A 20 -18.98 -11.82 -6.99
C PHE A 20 -18.53 -13.28 -7.05
N SER A 21 -19.45 -14.24 -6.85
CA SER A 21 -19.15 -15.67 -7.02
C SER A 21 -18.85 -16.06 -8.47
N ALA A 22 -19.42 -15.36 -9.45
CA ALA A 22 -19.14 -15.58 -10.87
C ALA A 22 -17.74 -15.09 -11.29
N LEU A 23 -17.18 -14.09 -10.60
CA LEU A 23 -15.83 -13.59 -10.84
C LEU A 23 -14.73 -14.52 -10.30
N PHE A 24 -15.07 -15.38 -9.33
CA PHE A 24 -14.15 -16.32 -8.70
C PHE A 24 -14.71 -17.74 -8.72
N PRO A 25 -14.79 -18.39 -9.90
CA PRO A 25 -15.28 -19.75 -9.98
C PRO A 25 -14.37 -20.69 -9.16
N PRO A 26 -14.95 -21.69 -8.48
CA PRO A 26 -14.17 -22.67 -7.73
C PRO A 26 -13.20 -23.39 -8.67
N ARG A 27 -11.90 -23.38 -8.35
CA ARG A 27 -10.90 -24.13 -9.11
C ARG A 27 -11.09 -25.63 -8.89
N ASN A 28 -11.00 -26.42 -9.96
CA ASN A 28 -10.92 -27.88 -9.88
C ASN A 28 -9.69 -28.30 -9.06
N GLU A 29 -9.91 -28.90 -7.89
CA GLU A 29 -8.87 -29.35 -6.95
C GLU A 29 -8.18 -30.67 -7.40
N THR A 30 -7.69 -30.80 -8.63
CA THR A 30 -7.12 -32.09 -9.10
C THR A 30 -5.67 -32.34 -8.68
N SER A 31 -5.02 -31.42 -7.96
CA SER A 31 -3.83 -31.73 -7.14
C SER A 31 -3.52 -30.50 -6.28
N LYS A 32 -3.80 -30.53 -4.97
CA LYS A 32 -3.35 -29.47 -4.06
C LYS A 32 -1.83 -29.51 -4.02
N PRO A 33 -1.10 -28.46 -4.46
CA PRO A 33 0.32 -28.38 -4.21
C PRO A 33 0.53 -28.52 -2.69
N SER A 34 1.48 -29.36 -2.29
CA SER A 34 1.82 -29.46 -0.87
C SER A 34 2.54 -28.17 -0.47
N TYR A 35 1.80 -27.25 0.16
CA TYR A 35 2.34 -26.03 0.77
C TYR A 35 2.89 -26.28 2.18
N LEU A 36 3.17 -27.54 2.55
CA LEU A 36 3.47 -27.98 3.91
C LEU A 36 4.96 -28.37 4.10
N PRO A 37 5.69 -27.69 5.01
CA PRO A 37 5.38 -26.35 5.51
C PRO A 37 6.50 -25.34 5.30
N LEU A 38 6.14 -24.29 4.55
CA LEU A 38 6.61 -22.91 4.79
C LEU A 38 6.13 -22.35 6.15
N ARG A 39 5.36 -23.12 6.93
CA ARG A 39 4.88 -22.73 8.26
C ARG A 39 5.96 -23.01 9.31
N LYS A 40 6.19 -22.04 10.18
CA LYS A 40 7.02 -22.19 11.38
C LYS A 40 6.49 -23.32 12.27
N MET A 41 7.40 -24.08 12.90
CA MET A 41 7.01 -25.19 13.79
C MET A 41 6.19 -24.68 14.98
N GLU A 42 6.53 -23.50 15.47
CA GLU A 42 5.87 -22.81 16.58
C GLU A 42 4.39 -22.55 16.29
N THR A 43 3.98 -22.44 15.02
CA THR A 43 2.59 -22.20 14.62
C THR A 43 1.98 -23.35 13.82
N ALA A 44 2.73 -24.42 13.57
CA ALA A 44 2.28 -25.56 12.77
C ALA A 44 1.07 -26.29 13.37
N HIS A 45 0.91 -26.24 14.69
CA HIS A 45 -0.19 -26.85 15.43
C HIS A 45 -1.49 -26.04 15.39
N LEU A 46 -1.48 -24.82 14.84
CA LEU A 46 -2.67 -23.97 14.77
C LEU A 46 -3.58 -24.37 13.61
N ASP A 47 -4.86 -24.56 13.91
CA ASP A 47 -5.91 -24.72 12.91
C ASP A 47 -6.42 -23.35 12.46
N CYS A 48 -5.73 -22.77 11.49
CA CYS A 48 -6.14 -21.49 10.88
C CYS A 48 -7.55 -21.55 10.27
N GLY A 49 -8.01 -22.72 9.82
CA GLY A 49 -9.33 -22.89 9.22
C GLY A 49 -10.45 -22.62 10.24
N ARG A 50 -10.29 -23.11 11.47
CA ARG A 50 -11.22 -22.81 12.57
C ARG A 50 -11.27 -21.33 12.89
N ILE A 51 -10.10 -20.67 12.93
CA ILE A 51 -10.01 -19.22 13.17
C ILE A 51 -10.75 -18.46 12.06
N LEU A 52 -10.47 -18.77 10.79
CA LEU A 52 -11.08 -18.09 9.65
C LEU A 52 -12.59 -18.34 9.52
N ARG A 53 -13.10 -19.49 9.99
CA ARG A 53 -14.54 -19.79 10.08
C ARG A 53 -15.23 -19.17 11.29
N GLY A 54 -14.51 -18.42 12.13
CA GLY A 54 -15.10 -17.71 13.27
C GLY A 54 -15.34 -18.59 14.50
N ASP A 55 -14.58 -19.68 14.70
CA ASP A 55 -14.64 -20.45 15.94
C ASP A 55 -14.10 -19.63 17.12
N LEU A 56 -15.00 -18.95 17.82
CA LEU A 56 -14.66 -18.07 18.94
C LEU A 56 -14.04 -18.82 20.12
N SER A 57 -14.44 -20.08 20.34
CA SER A 57 -13.94 -20.89 21.44
C SER A 57 -12.47 -21.23 21.23
N TYR A 58 -12.13 -21.68 20.02
CA TYR A 58 -10.77 -21.98 19.61
C TYR A 58 -9.90 -20.73 19.53
N THR A 59 -10.45 -19.65 18.96
CA THR A 59 -9.71 -18.38 18.84
C THR A 59 -9.34 -17.83 20.23
N LYS A 60 -10.25 -17.91 21.21
CA LYS A 60 -9.95 -17.55 22.62
C LYS A 60 -8.90 -18.47 23.24
N PHE A 61 -8.96 -19.77 22.96
CA PHE A 61 -7.96 -20.73 23.42
C PHE A 61 -6.57 -20.39 22.87
N VAL A 62 -6.45 -20.14 21.57
CA VAL A 62 -5.18 -19.75 20.91
C VAL A 62 -4.68 -18.41 21.44
N ALA A 63 -5.58 -17.44 21.66
CA ALA A 63 -5.20 -16.13 22.20
C ALA A 63 -4.60 -16.22 23.62
N ARG A 64 -5.13 -17.12 24.46
CA ARG A 64 -4.60 -17.39 25.81
C ARG A 64 -3.30 -18.19 25.78
N ASN A 65 -3.11 -19.03 24.78
CA ASN A 65 -1.93 -19.89 24.60
C ASN A 65 -1.12 -19.43 23.37
N ARG A 66 -0.85 -18.12 23.28
CA ARG A 66 -0.20 -17.54 22.10
C ARG A 66 1.19 -18.17 21.91
N PRO A 67 1.51 -18.70 20.71
CA PRO A 67 2.83 -19.24 20.45
C PRO A 67 3.91 -18.16 20.60
N PHE A 68 5.01 -18.53 21.23
CA PHE A 68 6.23 -17.73 21.21
C PHE A 68 6.94 -17.96 19.88
N LEU A 69 7.16 -16.90 19.11
CA LEU A 69 7.92 -16.98 17.86
C LEU A 69 9.40 -16.80 18.18
N LEU A 70 10.22 -17.76 17.78
CA LEU A 70 11.66 -17.60 17.90
C LEU A 70 12.15 -16.59 16.86
N PRO A 71 13.02 -15.63 17.25
CA PRO A 71 13.68 -14.77 16.29
C PRO A 71 14.55 -15.63 15.38
N ARG A 72 14.44 -15.43 14.07
CA ARG A 72 15.37 -16.04 13.12
C ARG A 72 16.69 -15.28 13.19
N ASN A 73 17.79 -16.03 13.19
CA ASN A 73 19.08 -15.48 12.78
C ASN A 73 18.89 -15.03 11.31
N GLU A 74 18.95 -13.73 11.09
CA GLU A 74 18.61 -13.14 9.80
C GLU A 74 19.60 -13.64 8.75
N ALA A 75 19.09 -14.44 7.83
CA ALA A 75 19.92 -15.08 6.82
C ALA A 75 20.31 -14.06 5.76
N SER A 76 21.61 -13.85 5.59
CA SER A 76 22.18 -13.04 4.51
C SER A 76 22.04 -13.69 3.12
N ASP A 77 21.81 -15.01 3.06
CA ASP A 77 21.78 -15.77 1.81
C ASP A 77 20.43 -15.64 1.07
N CYS A 78 20.50 -15.06 -0.13
CA CYS A 78 19.36 -14.94 -1.04
C CYS A 78 18.70 -16.27 -1.40
N ASN A 79 19.41 -17.40 -1.42
CA ASN A 79 18.79 -18.70 -1.66
C ASN A 79 17.80 -19.06 -0.56
N ILE A 80 18.15 -18.74 0.70
CA ILE A 80 17.28 -19.00 1.84
C ILE A 80 16.11 -18.01 1.82
N ILE A 81 16.36 -16.72 1.60
CA ILE A 81 15.30 -15.70 1.51
C ILE A 81 14.30 -16.04 0.39
N ARG A 82 14.78 -16.37 -0.81
CA ARG A 82 13.93 -16.75 -1.96
C ARG A 82 13.09 -17.99 -1.67
N LYS A 83 13.65 -19.01 -1.02
CA LYS A 83 12.89 -20.21 -0.61
C LYS A 83 11.74 -19.89 0.34
N ARG A 84 11.84 -18.82 1.14
CA ARG A 84 10.78 -18.40 2.05
C ARG A 84 9.71 -17.58 1.35
N VAL A 85 10.09 -16.68 0.44
CA VAL A 85 9.16 -15.76 -0.23
C VAL A 85 8.48 -16.37 -1.46
N LEU A 86 9.22 -17.11 -2.30
CA LEU A 86 8.71 -17.59 -3.57
C LEU A 86 7.77 -18.80 -3.37
N PRO A 87 6.64 -18.86 -4.07
CA PRO A 87 5.78 -20.04 -4.02
C PRO A 87 6.49 -21.27 -4.64
N PRO A 88 6.19 -22.49 -4.17
CA PRO A 88 6.77 -23.72 -4.69
C PRO A 88 6.24 -24.09 -6.10
N VAL A 89 5.22 -23.37 -6.58
CA VAL A 89 4.60 -23.56 -7.89
C VAL A 89 4.67 -22.28 -8.71
N PRO A 90 4.80 -22.38 -10.04
CA PRO A 90 4.70 -21.22 -10.92
C PRO A 90 3.37 -20.49 -10.73
N LEU A 91 3.42 -19.15 -10.71
CA LEU A 91 2.23 -18.32 -10.66
C LEU A 91 1.67 -18.10 -12.07
N GLU A 92 0.35 -18.09 -12.18
CA GLU A 92 -0.36 -17.81 -13.43
C GLU A 92 -0.20 -16.34 -13.81
N LYS A 93 -0.12 -16.03 -15.10
CA LYS A 93 0.02 -14.65 -15.56
C LYS A 93 -1.22 -13.83 -15.20
N MET A 94 -1.00 -12.63 -14.68
CA MET A 94 -2.04 -11.63 -14.45
C MET A 94 -2.09 -10.65 -15.64
N SER A 95 -3.23 -9.98 -15.85
CA SER A 95 -3.37 -8.99 -16.94
C SER A 95 -2.43 -7.78 -16.77
N PHE A 96 -2.14 -7.42 -15.52
CA PHE A 96 -1.15 -6.41 -15.14
C PHE A 96 -0.64 -6.73 -13.73
N GLY A 97 0.52 -6.19 -13.38
CA GLY A 97 1.06 -6.23 -12.04
C GLY A 97 0.53 -5.14 -11.11
N ILE A 98 0.84 -5.27 -9.84
CA ILE A 98 0.52 -4.32 -8.79
C ILE A 98 1.83 -3.78 -8.23
N ALA A 99 1.90 -2.46 -8.02
CA ALA A 99 3.01 -1.83 -7.34
C ALA A 99 2.65 -1.59 -5.87
N TYR A 100 3.62 -1.75 -4.99
CA TYR A 100 3.49 -1.57 -3.54
C TYR A 100 4.54 -0.55 -3.09
N ALA A 101 4.13 0.50 -2.39
CA ALA A 101 5.03 1.42 -1.71
C ALA A 101 4.79 1.33 -0.20
N ARG A 102 5.74 0.73 0.52
CA ARG A 102 5.60 0.49 1.97
C ARG A 102 6.66 1.24 2.74
N ILE A 103 6.23 2.01 3.74
CA ILE A 103 7.12 2.61 4.73
C ILE A 103 7.37 1.59 5.83
N VAL A 104 8.64 1.33 6.14
CA VAL A 104 9.06 0.26 7.07
C VAL A 104 10.08 0.77 8.09
N TYR A 105 10.02 0.24 9.31
CA TYR A 105 10.91 0.65 10.40
C TYR A 105 11.27 -0.46 11.40
N ARG A 106 10.59 -1.62 11.39
CA ARG A 106 10.89 -2.76 12.27
C ARG A 106 10.20 -4.05 11.82
N ASP A 107 10.44 -5.13 12.58
CA ASP A 107 9.80 -6.45 12.42
C ASP A 107 10.06 -7.06 11.04
N TYR A 108 11.35 -7.24 10.67
CA TYR A 108 11.76 -7.72 9.34
C TYR A 108 11.04 -8.99 8.90
N GLU A 109 10.87 -9.96 9.81
CA GLU A 109 10.16 -11.20 9.49
C GLU A 109 8.72 -10.98 9.04
N PHE A 110 8.02 -10.01 9.64
CA PHE A 110 6.68 -9.63 9.23
C PHE A 110 6.69 -9.03 7.81
N ILE A 111 7.67 -8.18 7.50
CA ILE A 111 7.81 -7.57 6.18
C ILE A 111 8.11 -8.63 5.11
N GLU A 112 8.94 -9.62 5.43
CA GLU A 112 9.22 -10.76 4.54
C GLU A 112 7.97 -11.63 4.32
N ASP A 113 7.19 -11.87 5.37
CA ASP A 113 5.92 -12.60 5.27
C ASP A 113 4.86 -11.84 4.46
N GLU A 114 4.81 -10.51 4.57
CA GLU A 114 3.96 -9.67 3.72
C GLU A 114 4.43 -9.63 2.28
N LEU A 115 5.75 -9.63 2.02
CA LEU A 115 6.27 -9.80 0.67
C LEU A 115 5.83 -11.15 0.11
N ARG A 116 5.97 -12.23 0.88
CA ARG A 116 5.53 -13.58 0.51
C ARG A 116 4.04 -13.65 0.19
N SER A 117 3.18 -13.04 1.03
CA SER A 117 1.74 -13.04 0.83
C SER A 117 1.33 -12.27 -0.44
N SER A 118 2.13 -11.29 -0.83
CA SER A 118 1.85 -10.41 -1.96
C SER A 118 2.70 -10.64 -3.21
N TYR A 119 3.63 -11.60 -3.17
CA TYR A 119 4.60 -11.79 -4.23
C TYR A 119 3.96 -12.26 -5.53
N HIS A 120 4.27 -11.55 -6.61
CA HIS A 120 4.06 -11.99 -7.97
C HIS A 120 5.21 -11.46 -8.84
N PRO A 121 5.74 -12.23 -9.81
CA PRO A 121 6.82 -11.75 -10.69
C PRO A 121 6.47 -10.50 -11.51
N GLN A 122 5.18 -10.25 -11.74
CA GLN A 122 4.67 -9.03 -12.40
C GLN A 122 4.49 -7.84 -11.45
N ASN A 123 4.50 -8.05 -10.13
CA ASN A 123 4.36 -6.99 -9.13
C ASN A 123 5.71 -6.30 -8.89
N TYR A 124 5.65 -5.10 -8.31
CA TYR A 124 6.82 -4.36 -7.83
C TYR A 124 6.64 -3.93 -6.38
N PHE A 125 7.72 -4.00 -5.61
CA PHE A 125 7.72 -3.66 -4.19
C PHE A 125 8.78 -2.60 -3.94
N CYS A 126 8.36 -1.46 -3.41
CA CYS A 126 9.24 -0.39 -3.00
C CYS A 126 9.15 -0.22 -1.48
N TYR A 127 10.29 -0.29 -0.81
CA TYR A 127 10.40 -0.07 0.63
C TYR A 127 11.10 1.26 0.90
N SER A 128 10.45 2.11 1.68
CA SER A 128 11.07 3.30 2.24
C SER A 128 11.35 3.09 3.72
N ILE A 129 12.61 3.24 4.12
CA ILE A 129 13.06 2.93 5.48
C ILE A 129 13.05 4.20 6.34
N ASP A 130 12.46 4.12 7.53
CA ASP A 130 12.67 5.15 8.56
C ASP A 130 14.15 5.18 8.96
N GLN A 131 14.77 6.36 8.89
CA GLN A 131 16.17 6.59 9.24
C GLN A 131 16.50 6.16 10.68
N LYS A 132 15.52 6.21 11.58
CA LYS A 132 15.65 5.83 12.99
C LYS A 132 15.51 4.32 13.25
N ALA A 133 15.18 3.53 12.23
CA ALA A 133 15.09 2.08 12.36
C ALA A 133 16.43 1.48 12.81
N ASP A 134 16.39 0.32 13.47
CA ASP A 134 17.59 -0.40 13.89
C ASP A 134 18.53 -0.69 12.70
N LYS A 135 19.85 -0.63 12.90
CA LYS A 135 20.84 -0.81 11.82
C LYS A 135 20.77 -2.19 11.18
N LEU A 136 20.53 -3.22 11.98
CA LEU A 136 20.35 -4.58 11.48
C LEU A 136 19.08 -4.65 10.63
N PHE A 137 17.97 -4.07 11.10
CA PHE A 137 16.73 -3.98 10.31
C PHE A 137 16.95 -3.27 8.95
N GLN A 138 17.63 -2.12 8.95
CA GLN A 138 17.95 -1.39 7.71
C GLN A 138 18.73 -2.28 6.74
N TRP A 139 19.77 -2.95 7.25
CA TRP A 139 20.61 -3.86 6.48
C TRP A 139 19.81 -5.03 5.89
N ASN A 140 18.86 -5.60 6.64
CA ASN A 140 18.03 -6.70 6.13
C ASN A 140 17.08 -6.29 5.01
N ILE A 141 16.46 -5.12 5.10
CA ILE A 141 15.60 -4.61 4.02
C ILE A 141 16.42 -4.31 2.76
N GLU A 142 17.62 -3.75 2.93
CA GLU A 142 18.57 -3.53 1.83
C GLU A 142 19.01 -4.87 1.21
N ASN A 143 19.36 -5.87 2.03
CA ASN A 143 19.74 -7.20 1.57
C ASN A 143 18.59 -7.91 0.85
N LEU A 144 17.36 -7.81 1.36
CA LEU A 144 16.15 -8.35 0.74
C LEU A 144 15.99 -7.85 -0.71
N ALA A 145 16.26 -6.56 -0.95
CA ALA A 145 16.18 -5.98 -2.28
C ALA A 145 17.20 -6.55 -3.26
N THR A 146 18.38 -6.97 -2.80
CA THR A 146 19.38 -7.65 -3.65
C THR A 146 18.92 -9.03 -4.10
N CYS A 147 18.00 -9.65 -3.35
CA CYS A 147 17.52 -11.00 -3.61
C CYS A 147 16.38 -11.08 -4.63
N PHE A 148 15.70 -9.97 -4.94
CA PHE A 148 14.56 -9.98 -5.87
C PHE A 148 14.68 -8.86 -6.90
N PRO A 149 14.51 -9.15 -8.20
CA PRO A 149 14.64 -8.14 -9.26
C PRO A 149 13.51 -7.09 -9.24
N ASN A 150 12.41 -7.38 -8.53
CA ASN A 150 11.22 -6.55 -8.42
C ASN A 150 11.04 -5.92 -7.03
N VAL A 151 12.07 -5.96 -6.18
CA VAL A 151 12.12 -5.24 -4.90
C VAL A 151 13.10 -4.08 -5.02
N ILE A 152 12.70 -2.91 -4.52
CA ILE A 152 13.41 -1.63 -4.63
C ILE A 152 13.40 -0.99 -3.24
N VAL A 153 14.49 -0.30 -2.90
CA VAL A 153 14.61 0.47 -1.65
C VAL A 153 14.95 1.92 -2.02
N THR A 154 14.27 2.87 -1.37
CA THR A 154 14.53 4.32 -1.53
C THR A 154 15.67 4.79 -0.65
N GLY A 155 15.92 6.10 -0.63
CA GLY A 155 16.58 6.75 0.49
C GLY A 155 15.89 6.53 1.84
N LYS A 156 16.56 6.95 2.92
CA LYS A 156 16.06 6.86 4.30
C LYS A 156 15.44 8.20 4.72
N PHE A 157 14.33 8.15 5.44
CA PHE A 157 13.59 9.34 5.84
C PHE A 157 13.39 9.39 7.36
N ASN A 158 13.56 10.56 7.98
CA ASN A 158 13.31 10.73 9.41
C ASN A 158 11.81 10.96 9.67
N ILE A 159 11.06 9.87 9.68
CA ILE A 159 9.60 9.90 9.81
C ILE A 159 9.23 9.99 11.28
N ASP A 160 8.47 11.00 11.70
CA ASP A 160 8.12 11.17 13.11
C ASP A 160 6.75 10.57 13.49
N GLU A 161 6.41 10.64 14.78
CA GLU A 161 5.17 10.11 15.33
C GLU A 161 3.90 10.78 14.78
N TYR A 162 4.04 11.97 14.20
CA TYR A 162 2.96 12.74 13.58
C TYR A 162 2.79 12.40 12.10
N GLY A 163 3.77 11.70 11.51
CA GLY A 163 3.77 11.32 10.12
C GLY A 163 4.48 12.30 9.18
N ARG A 164 5.24 13.26 9.72
CA ARG A 164 6.05 14.15 8.88
C ARG A 164 7.04 13.34 8.07
N PHE A 165 7.29 13.79 6.85
CA PHE A 165 8.12 13.10 5.85
C PHE A 165 7.59 11.76 5.31
N MET A 166 6.41 11.27 5.74
CA MET A 166 5.80 10.08 5.10
C MET A 166 5.47 10.34 3.63
N ASN A 167 5.00 11.54 3.28
CA ASN A 167 4.71 11.90 1.90
C ASN A 167 5.98 11.90 1.04
N ASN A 168 7.13 12.34 1.59
CA ASN A 168 8.42 12.29 0.90
C ASN A 168 8.83 10.84 0.63
N ALA A 169 8.71 9.97 1.63
CA ALA A 169 9.00 8.55 1.54
C ALA A 169 8.15 7.83 0.47
N HIS A 170 6.83 8.03 0.48
CA HIS A 170 5.96 7.47 -0.56
C HIS A 170 6.23 8.08 -1.93
N TYR A 171 6.49 9.39 -2.02
CA TYR A 171 6.75 10.06 -3.29
C TYR A 171 8.04 9.55 -3.96
N GLU A 172 9.11 9.28 -3.20
CA GLU A 172 10.32 8.68 -3.78
C GLU A 172 10.02 7.28 -4.35
N CYS A 173 9.22 6.46 -3.65
CA CYS A 173 8.74 5.20 -4.20
C CYS A 173 7.92 5.40 -5.48
N MET A 174 7.03 6.38 -5.52
CA MET A 174 6.26 6.71 -6.73
C MET A 174 7.19 7.03 -7.91
N GLN A 175 8.25 7.81 -7.69
CA GLN A 175 9.23 8.17 -8.72
C GLN A 175 9.96 6.94 -9.27
N LEU A 176 10.41 6.02 -8.40
CA LEU A 176 11.09 4.80 -8.83
C LEU A 176 10.15 3.82 -9.54
N LEU A 177 8.94 3.64 -9.03
CA LEU A 177 7.94 2.72 -9.57
C LEU A 177 7.35 3.24 -10.89
N ARG A 178 7.24 4.56 -11.06
CA ARG A 178 6.82 5.21 -12.32
C ARG A 178 7.67 4.78 -13.52
N GLN A 179 8.94 4.49 -13.32
CA GLN A 179 9.86 4.05 -14.38
C GLN A 179 9.63 2.58 -14.77
N LYS A 180 9.04 1.77 -13.88
CA LYS A 180 8.73 0.37 -14.16
C LYS A 180 7.50 0.25 -15.04
N ARG A 181 7.44 -0.77 -15.89
CA ARG A 181 6.31 -1.01 -16.81
C ARG A 181 5.50 -2.22 -16.36
N GLY A 182 4.25 -2.29 -16.84
CA GLY A 182 3.40 -3.48 -16.69
C GLY A 182 2.57 -3.56 -15.41
N TRP A 183 2.63 -2.56 -14.52
CA TRP A 183 1.73 -2.47 -13.37
C TRP A 183 0.60 -1.44 -13.60
N GLY A 184 -0.58 -1.72 -13.05
CA GLY A 184 -1.79 -0.92 -13.27
C GLY A 184 -2.18 0.00 -12.10
N TYR A 185 -1.87 -0.41 -10.87
CA TYR A 185 -2.17 0.34 -9.64
C TYR A 185 -1.01 0.30 -8.65
N LEU A 186 -0.88 1.36 -7.84
CA LEU A 186 0.03 1.50 -6.72
C LEU A 186 -0.74 1.48 -5.40
N LEU A 187 -0.35 0.62 -4.46
CA LEU A 187 -0.82 0.67 -3.07
C LEU A 187 0.17 1.41 -2.18
N LEU A 188 -0.34 2.31 -1.35
CA LEU A 188 0.41 2.92 -0.26
C LEU A 188 0.17 2.17 1.04
N LEU A 189 1.24 1.70 1.68
CA LEU A 189 1.20 0.88 2.89
C LEU A 189 2.18 1.40 3.96
N GLN A 190 1.90 1.03 5.21
CA GLN A 190 2.75 1.25 6.38
C GLN A 190 3.30 -0.09 6.91
N ASN A 191 4.14 -0.03 7.95
CA ASN A 191 4.94 -1.16 8.41
C ASN A 191 4.12 -2.42 8.71
N HIS A 192 2.97 -2.27 9.37
CA HIS A 192 2.14 -3.39 9.86
C HIS A 192 0.85 -3.62 9.06
N ASP A 193 0.71 -3.00 7.89
CA ASP A 193 -0.45 -3.26 7.03
C ASP A 193 -0.38 -4.69 6.47
N VAL A 194 -1.53 -5.37 6.45
CA VAL A 194 -1.67 -6.74 5.92
C VAL A 194 -2.57 -6.73 4.70
N VAL A 195 -2.10 -7.31 3.60
CA VAL A 195 -2.93 -7.50 2.39
C VAL A 195 -3.84 -8.72 2.58
N ILE A 196 -5.16 -8.51 2.49
CA ILE A 196 -6.19 -9.53 2.76
C ILE A 196 -6.89 -10.07 1.49
N LYS A 197 -6.32 -9.80 0.33
CA LYS A 197 -6.80 -10.28 -0.98
C LYS A 197 -5.63 -10.85 -1.75
N SER A 198 -5.86 -11.94 -2.46
CA SER A 198 -4.87 -12.51 -3.36
C SER A 198 -4.54 -11.55 -4.51
N GLN A 199 -3.39 -11.78 -5.16
CA GLN A 199 -2.95 -10.95 -6.29
C GLN A 199 -3.95 -10.96 -7.44
N TYR A 200 -4.60 -12.10 -7.68
CA TYR A 200 -5.64 -12.25 -8.69
C TYR A 200 -6.91 -11.48 -8.32
N GLU A 201 -7.38 -11.57 -7.06
CA GLU A 201 -8.53 -10.77 -6.59
C GLU A 201 -8.25 -9.27 -6.68
N MET A 202 -7.05 -8.83 -6.30
CA MET A 202 -6.64 -7.44 -6.40
C MET A 202 -6.68 -6.93 -7.85
N VAL A 203 -6.18 -7.72 -8.80
CA VAL A 203 -6.24 -7.37 -10.24
C VAL A 203 -7.68 -7.25 -10.73
N GLU A 204 -8.58 -8.17 -10.33
CA GLU A 204 -10.00 -8.06 -10.71
C GLU A 204 -10.68 -6.84 -10.08
N ILE A 205 -10.39 -6.52 -8.81
CA ILE A 205 -10.87 -5.29 -8.16
C ILE A 205 -10.41 -4.06 -8.95
N TYR A 206 -9.15 -4.02 -9.36
CA TYR A 206 -8.59 -2.89 -10.11
C TYR A 206 -9.08 -2.78 -11.55
N LYS A 207 -9.44 -3.89 -12.19
CA LYS A 207 -10.19 -3.84 -13.46
C LYS A 207 -11.54 -3.18 -13.26
N LEU A 208 -12.26 -3.52 -12.18
CA LEU A 208 -13.56 -2.91 -11.86
C LEU A 208 -13.44 -1.42 -11.52
N LEU A 209 -12.36 -0.98 -10.88
CA LEU A 209 -12.12 0.45 -10.65
C LEU A 209 -11.83 1.24 -11.93
N GLY A 210 -11.37 0.58 -13.01
CA GLY A 210 -11.31 1.20 -14.35
C GLY A 210 -10.49 2.48 -14.45
N GLY A 211 -9.44 2.64 -13.63
CA GLY A 211 -8.61 3.84 -13.57
C GLY A 211 -8.98 4.83 -12.46
N ALA A 212 -10.11 4.63 -11.77
CA ALA A 212 -10.46 5.38 -10.56
C ALA A 212 -9.48 5.08 -9.41
N ASN A 213 -9.22 6.08 -8.58
CA ASN A 213 -8.42 5.93 -7.36
C ASN A 213 -9.33 5.51 -6.20
N ASP A 214 -8.84 4.61 -5.35
CA ASP A 214 -9.49 4.27 -4.09
C ASP A 214 -8.79 5.00 -2.95
N VAL A 215 -9.49 5.98 -2.39
CA VAL A 215 -8.97 6.93 -1.42
C VAL A 215 -10.05 7.28 -0.40
N GLU A 216 -9.76 7.08 0.89
CA GLU A 216 -10.62 7.65 1.93
C GLU A 216 -10.52 9.17 1.91
N ILE A 217 -11.67 9.84 1.86
CA ILE A 217 -11.79 11.30 1.85
C ILE A 217 -12.91 11.70 2.81
N THR A 218 -12.56 12.50 3.81
CA THR A 218 -13.46 13.13 4.77
C THR A 218 -13.17 14.62 4.84
N PRO A 219 -14.14 15.46 5.28
CA PRO A 219 -13.88 16.88 5.50
C PRO A 219 -12.67 17.09 6.42
N CYS A 220 -11.78 18.01 6.05
CA CYS A 220 -10.60 18.34 6.86
C CYS A 220 -11.00 19.30 7.99
N PRO A 221 -10.76 18.98 9.26
CA PRO A 221 -10.94 19.94 10.35
C PRO A 221 -10.03 21.17 10.18
N GLU A 222 -10.52 22.34 10.57
CA GLU A 222 -9.84 23.62 10.29
C GLU A 222 -8.48 23.75 10.98
N ASP A 223 -8.27 23.08 12.11
CA ASP A 223 -7.02 23.09 12.88
C ASP A 223 -5.91 22.20 12.28
N ARG A 224 -6.13 21.64 11.08
CA ARG A 224 -5.27 20.61 10.47
C ARG A 224 -4.41 21.09 9.33
N TRP A 225 -4.47 22.39 9.02
CA TRP A 225 -3.61 23.01 8.04
C TRP A 225 -3.37 24.48 8.38
N ASN A 226 -2.26 25.02 7.89
CA ASN A 226 -1.87 26.39 8.20
C ASN A 226 -2.62 27.39 7.31
N HIS A 227 -3.62 28.06 7.87
CA HIS A 227 -4.44 29.08 7.20
C HIS A 227 -3.66 30.30 6.70
N ASN A 228 -2.50 30.57 7.29
CA ASN A 228 -1.65 31.70 6.91
C ASN A 228 -0.76 31.40 5.69
N MET A 229 -0.67 30.13 5.29
CA MET A 229 0.06 29.73 4.08
C MET A 229 -0.80 29.90 2.83
N LYS A 230 -0.13 30.10 1.70
CA LYS A 230 -0.79 30.17 0.39
C LYS A 230 -0.92 28.76 -0.18
N TRP A 231 -2.15 28.42 -0.57
CA TRP A 231 -2.53 27.09 -1.07
C TRP A 231 -3.19 27.18 -2.45
N ASP A 232 -2.70 28.09 -3.29
CA ASP A 232 -3.04 28.18 -4.70
C ASP A 232 -1.93 27.60 -5.56
N ALA A 233 -2.27 27.13 -6.76
CA ALA A 233 -1.34 26.42 -7.64
C ALA A 233 -0.12 27.27 -8.05
N VAL A 234 -0.28 28.59 -8.17
CA VAL A 234 0.83 29.52 -8.49
C VAL A 234 1.79 29.63 -7.32
N SER A 235 1.29 29.91 -6.11
CA SER A 235 2.13 30.07 -4.91
C SER A 235 2.87 28.77 -4.54
N LEU A 236 2.25 27.62 -4.80
CA LEU A 236 2.84 26.31 -4.57
C LEU A 236 3.78 25.86 -5.70
N ASN A 237 3.89 26.62 -6.80
CA ASN A 237 4.60 26.20 -8.01
C ASN A 237 4.19 24.78 -8.45
N LEU A 238 2.89 24.49 -8.48
CA LEU A 238 2.34 23.12 -8.52
C LEU A 238 2.61 22.38 -9.84
N PHE A 239 2.94 23.08 -10.93
CA PHE A 239 3.15 22.48 -12.24
C PHE A 239 4.61 22.58 -12.64
N LYS A 240 5.24 21.45 -13.00
CA LYS A 240 6.64 21.44 -13.47
C LYS A 240 6.86 22.30 -14.71
N ASN A 241 5.86 22.31 -15.60
CA ASN A 241 5.83 23.19 -16.76
C ASN A 241 4.51 23.98 -16.78
N PRO A 242 4.49 25.20 -16.22
CA PRO A 242 3.29 26.04 -16.14
C PRO A 242 2.68 26.37 -17.52
N LEU A 243 3.46 26.36 -18.60
CA LEU A 243 2.96 26.62 -19.96
C LEU A 243 2.01 25.53 -20.47
N ASN A 244 2.11 24.32 -19.92
CA ASN A 244 1.23 23.20 -20.26
C ASN A 244 -0.04 23.16 -19.38
N ALA A 245 -0.14 24.02 -18.38
CA ALA A 245 -1.30 24.11 -17.51
C ALA A 245 -2.29 25.16 -18.03
N SER A 246 -3.59 24.86 -17.98
CA SER A 246 -4.61 25.83 -18.37
C SER A 246 -4.71 26.97 -17.37
N HIS A 247 -5.21 28.13 -17.82
CA HIS A 247 -5.43 29.28 -16.96
C HIS A 247 -6.30 28.96 -15.73
N LYS A 248 -7.28 28.05 -15.88
CA LYS A 248 -8.10 27.56 -14.76
C LYS A 248 -7.25 26.80 -13.74
N GLN A 249 -6.35 25.93 -14.19
CA GLN A 249 -5.51 25.10 -13.30
C GLN A 249 -4.52 25.96 -12.51
N LEU A 250 -3.93 26.97 -13.15
CA LEU A 250 -3.00 27.89 -12.51
C LEU A 250 -3.70 28.74 -11.44
N ASN A 251 -4.95 29.14 -11.68
CA ASN A 251 -5.72 29.94 -10.71
C ASN A 251 -6.51 29.10 -9.68
N THR A 252 -6.36 27.77 -9.69
CA THR A 252 -7.06 26.90 -8.73
C THR A 252 -6.46 27.03 -7.33
N ARG A 253 -7.34 27.17 -6.35
CA ARG A 253 -7.04 26.99 -4.93
C ARG A 253 -7.23 25.53 -4.53
N LEU A 254 -6.26 24.98 -3.80
CA LEU A 254 -6.34 23.61 -3.28
C LEU A 254 -7.34 23.59 -2.13
N THR A 255 -8.14 22.54 -2.09
CA THR A 255 -9.05 22.25 -0.97
C THR A 255 -8.49 21.06 -0.20
N PHE A 256 -8.66 21.11 1.12
CA PHE A 256 -8.09 20.14 2.04
C PHE A 256 -9.14 19.11 2.43
N ALA A 257 -8.80 17.84 2.26
CA ALA A 257 -9.54 16.73 2.82
C ALA A 257 -8.64 15.87 3.71
N LYS A 258 -9.24 15.28 4.74
CA LYS A 258 -8.59 14.31 5.63
C LYS A 258 -8.84 12.90 5.09
N GLY A 259 -7.82 12.05 5.08
CA GLY A 259 -7.99 10.62 4.82
C GLY A 259 -6.90 9.75 5.42
N ALA A 260 -7.06 8.43 5.33
CA ALA A 260 -6.00 7.48 5.60
C ALA A 260 -4.79 7.67 4.69
N VAL A 261 -3.64 7.20 5.21
CA VAL A 261 -2.39 7.07 4.46
C VAL A 261 -2.53 6.03 3.34
N GLN A 262 -3.29 4.98 3.62
CA GLN A 262 -3.57 3.91 2.68
C GLN A 262 -4.42 4.43 1.52
N ALA A 263 -3.97 4.10 0.31
CA ALA A 263 -4.63 4.45 -0.94
C ALA A 263 -4.26 3.44 -2.03
N SER A 264 -5.19 3.22 -2.97
CA SER A 264 -4.88 2.59 -4.26
C SER A 264 -4.95 3.64 -5.35
N LEU A 265 -3.81 3.95 -5.96
CA LEU A 265 -3.69 4.98 -6.98
C LEU A 265 -3.48 4.32 -8.35
N SER A 266 -4.26 4.72 -9.34
CA SER A 266 -4.09 4.21 -10.69
C SER A 266 -2.75 4.64 -11.27
N ARG A 267 -2.25 3.88 -12.25
CA ARG A 267 -1.04 4.23 -12.99
C ARG A 267 -1.08 5.68 -13.46
N ALA A 268 -2.16 6.08 -14.14
CA ALA A 268 -2.33 7.45 -14.64
C ALA A 268 -2.24 8.52 -13.54
N ALA A 269 -2.76 8.26 -12.35
CA ALA A 269 -2.63 9.18 -11.22
C ALA A 269 -1.16 9.34 -10.79
N ILE A 270 -0.40 8.25 -10.74
CA ILE A 270 1.04 8.29 -10.44
C ILE A 270 1.81 9.02 -11.54
N GLU A 271 1.47 8.81 -12.81
CA GLU A 271 2.10 9.54 -13.93
C GLU A 271 1.83 11.04 -13.82
N TRP A 272 0.61 11.46 -13.46
CA TRP A 272 0.32 12.87 -13.21
C TRP A 272 1.11 13.43 -12.01
N ILE A 273 1.10 12.71 -10.88
CA ILE A 273 1.82 13.10 -9.65
C ILE A 273 3.32 13.28 -9.93
N VAL A 274 3.92 12.34 -10.66
CA VAL A 274 5.37 12.30 -10.87
C VAL A 274 5.81 13.14 -12.06
N ASP A 275 5.07 13.17 -13.16
CA ASP A 275 5.53 13.78 -14.42
C ASP A 275 4.99 15.20 -14.61
N VAL A 276 3.82 15.52 -14.05
CA VAL A 276 3.14 16.82 -14.26
C VAL A 276 3.28 17.73 -13.04
N ALA A 277 3.01 17.20 -11.86
CA ALA A 277 3.00 17.98 -10.63
C ALA A 277 4.43 18.22 -10.09
N ASN A 278 4.67 19.43 -9.59
CA ASN A 278 5.81 19.75 -8.75
C ASN A 278 5.30 19.84 -7.31
N LEU A 279 5.62 18.82 -6.50
CA LEU A 279 5.08 18.68 -5.15
C LEU A 279 6.02 19.21 -4.06
N THR A 280 7.21 19.72 -4.41
CA THR A 280 8.23 20.12 -3.42
C THR A 280 7.68 21.14 -2.43
N THR A 281 7.22 22.30 -2.90
CA THR A 281 6.68 23.36 -2.03
C THR A 281 5.44 22.92 -1.26
N LEU A 282 4.56 22.12 -1.89
CA LEU A 282 3.39 21.58 -1.23
C LEU A 282 3.78 20.66 -0.06
N ILE A 283 4.65 19.67 -0.30
CA ILE A 283 5.09 18.72 0.72
C ILE A 283 5.88 19.44 1.83
N ASP A 284 6.71 20.43 1.49
CA ASP A 284 7.47 21.22 2.47
C ASP A 284 6.53 22.02 3.37
N GLN A 285 5.52 22.69 2.81
CA GLN A 285 4.50 23.40 3.59
C GLN A 285 3.69 22.44 4.48
N LEU A 286 3.35 21.23 3.99
CA LEU A 286 2.65 20.22 4.78
C LEU A 286 3.49 19.65 5.93
N ASN A 287 4.81 19.65 5.79
CA ASN A 287 5.74 19.19 6.84
C ASN A 287 6.00 20.26 7.93
N ASP A 288 5.52 21.50 7.77
CA ASP A 288 5.69 22.56 8.76
C ASP A 288 4.90 22.27 10.05
N LYS A 289 5.51 22.62 11.20
CA LYS A 289 5.26 22.05 12.54
C LYS A 289 3.85 22.20 13.12
N VAL A 290 2.95 22.97 12.51
CA VAL A 290 1.76 23.49 13.23
C VAL A 290 0.52 22.61 13.13
N ALA A 291 0.41 21.61 12.23
CA ALA A 291 -0.92 21.00 12.05
C ALA A 291 -1.00 19.55 11.50
N PHE A 292 0.09 18.78 11.43
CA PHE A 292 0.02 17.45 10.84
C PHE A 292 -0.19 16.37 11.90
N PHE A 293 -1.32 15.67 11.84
CA PHE A 293 -1.58 14.48 12.67
C PHE A 293 -2.13 13.36 11.78
N ARG A 294 -1.44 12.23 11.64
CA ARG A 294 -1.99 10.90 11.28
C ARG A 294 -2.84 10.74 9.99
N SER A 295 -3.01 11.76 9.17
CA SER A 295 -3.82 11.72 7.96
C SER A 295 -3.07 12.37 6.81
N ILE A 296 -2.98 11.71 5.66
CA ILE A 296 -2.57 12.38 4.43
C ILE A 296 -3.64 13.42 4.13
N ILE A 297 -3.24 14.69 4.12
CA ILE A 297 -4.04 15.73 3.54
C ILE A 297 -4.12 15.44 2.05
N LYS A 298 -5.32 15.09 1.60
CA LYS A 298 -5.62 14.92 0.19
C LYS A 298 -6.04 16.27 -0.32
N THR A 299 -5.25 16.82 -1.23
CA THR A 299 -5.67 17.99 -1.98
C THR A 299 -6.48 17.49 -3.16
N ILE A 300 -7.71 17.97 -3.29
CA ILE A 300 -8.53 17.74 -4.48
C ILE A 300 -8.36 18.99 -5.34
N PRO A 301 -7.61 18.91 -6.45
CA PRO A 301 -7.65 19.96 -7.44
C PRO A 301 -9.10 20.03 -7.95
N ASN A 302 -9.75 21.18 -7.84
CA ASN A 302 -10.99 21.44 -8.58
C ASN A 302 -10.66 21.65 -10.07
N LEU A 303 -10.14 20.61 -10.72
CA LEU A 303 -9.77 20.59 -12.13
C LEU A 303 -11.00 20.27 -12.99
#